data_AF-A0A8T7BS75-F1
#
_entry.id   AF-A0A8T7BS75-F1
#
_cell.length_a   1.000
_cell.length_b   1.000
_cell.length_c   1.000
_cell.angle_alpha   90.00
_cell.angle_beta   90.00
_cell.angle_gamma   90.00
#
_symmetry.space_group_name_H-M   'P 1'
#
loop_
_entity.id
_entity.type
_entity.pdbx_description
1 polymer ?
#
loop_
_entity_poly.entity_id
_entity_poly.type
_entity_poly.pdbx_seq_one_letter_code
_entity_poly.pdbx_strand_id
1 'polypeptide(L)'
;RVLEERGVSRIPGAHCYDFLAGMGIYEKFQDDEPGTFYLTDFLARHFDRLVYKMLGLDRHPDLLPLYFGNYTRLIYLAQTDSAEITEMARSAADRLGLRFERVFTGTGEMVPALDAAMQKALWHS
;
A
#
# COMPACT_ATOMS: atom_id res chain seq x y z
N ARG A 1 4.23 17.08 -39.50
CA ARG A 1 4.04 17.66 -38.14
C ARG A 1 4.10 16.48 -37.17
N VAL A 2 5.31 16.12 -36.70
CA VAL A 2 5.78 16.19 -35.29
C VAL A 2 4.97 15.21 -34.39
N LEU A 3 5.40 13.94 -34.21
CA LEU A 3 6.33 13.40 -33.16
C LEU A 3 5.80 13.67 -31.73
N GLU A 4 5.60 12.73 -30.81
CA GLU A 4 6.19 11.42 -30.56
C GLU A 4 5.25 10.56 -29.68
N GLU A 5 5.14 9.29 -30.07
CA GLU A 5 4.74 8.18 -29.20
C GLU A 5 5.63 8.17 -27.97
N ARG A 6 5.10 8.56 -26.80
CA ARG A 6 5.72 8.13 -25.55
C ARG A 6 5.33 6.68 -25.34
N GLY A 7 6.12 5.81 -25.98
CA GLY A 7 6.32 4.43 -25.58
C GLY A 7 6.79 4.41 -24.14
N VAL A 8 5.83 4.53 -23.20
CA VAL A 8 6.03 4.01 -21.86
C VAL A 8 5.85 2.50 -22.01
N SER A 9 6.90 1.84 -22.48
CA SER A 9 7.07 0.42 -22.23
C SER A 9 7.01 0.26 -20.72
N ARG A 10 5.84 -0.17 -20.24
CA ARG A 10 5.58 -0.53 -18.85
C ARG A 10 6.74 -1.41 -18.42
N ILE A 11 7.59 -0.89 -17.54
CA ILE A 11 8.73 -1.65 -17.03
C ILE A 11 8.13 -2.90 -16.34
N PRO A 12 8.51 -4.12 -16.75
CA PRO A 12 8.05 -5.33 -16.10
C PRO A 12 8.66 -5.35 -14.69
N GLY A 13 7.88 -4.85 -13.74
CA GLY A 13 8.33 -4.51 -12.38
C GLY A 13 7.27 -3.74 -11.58
N ALA A 14 6.29 -3.11 -12.24
CA ALA A 14 5.11 -2.52 -11.58
C ALA A 14 4.18 -3.56 -10.90
N HIS A 15 4.44 -4.85 -11.10
CA HIS A 15 3.57 -5.93 -10.66
C HIS A 15 3.61 -6.21 -9.16
N CYS A 16 4.59 -5.76 -8.38
CA CYS A 16 4.61 -6.08 -6.95
C CYS A 16 3.48 -5.34 -6.19
N TYR A 17 3.21 -4.09 -6.56
CA TYR A 17 2.07 -3.35 -6.03
C TYR A 17 0.76 -3.74 -6.69
N ASP A 18 0.72 -3.97 -8.00
CA ASP A 18 -0.46 -4.57 -8.65
C ASP A 18 -0.75 -6.00 -8.12
N PHE A 19 0.18 -6.67 -7.43
CA PHE A 19 -0.05 -7.96 -6.77
C PHE A 19 -0.48 -7.80 -5.30
N LEU A 20 0.08 -6.83 -4.57
CA LEU A 20 -0.39 -6.42 -3.23
C LEU A 20 -1.77 -5.73 -3.28
N ALA A 21 -2.08 -5.03 -4.37
CA ALA A 21 -3.32 -4.31 -4.63
C ALA A 21 -4.29 -5.07 -5.56
N GLY A 22 -3.81 -5.99 -6.41
CA GLY A 22 -4.61 -6.63 -7.47
C GLY A 22 -5.25 -7.97 -7.13
N MET A 23 -5.52 -8.23 -5.86
CA MET A 23 -6.54 -9.22 -5.49
C MET A 23 -7.88 -8.49 -5.28
N GLY A 24 -8.42 -7.86 -6.34
CA GLY A 24 -9.84 -7.51 -6.56
C GLY A 24 -10.67 -6.77 -5.47
N ILE A 25 -10.08 -6.39 -4.34
CA ILE A 25 -10.81 -5.86 -3.16
C ILE A 25 -10.65 -4.33 -3.05
N TYR A 26 -9.68 -3.75 -3.77
CA TYR A 26 -9.42 -2.30 -3.81
C TYR A 26 -10.41 -1.49 -4.66
N GLU A 27 -11.15 -2.11 -5.60
CA GLU A 27 -12.11 -1.39 -6.45
C GLU A 27 -13.20 -0.70 -5.62
N LYS A 28 -13.61 -1.28 -4.49
CA LYS A 28 -14.58 -0.65 -3.58
C LYS A 28 -14.06 0.57 -2.80
N PHE A 29 -12.74 0.69 -2.62
CA PHE A 29 -12.13 1.79 -1.86
C PHE A 29 -11.59 2.92 -2.73
N GLN A 30 -11.41 2.68 -4.04
CA GLN A 30 -11.02 3.70 -5.00
C GLN A 30 -12.16 4.66 -5.36
N ASP A 31 -13.42 4.20 -5.31
CA ASP A 31 -14.58 5.03 -5.64
C ASP A 31 -14.82 6.15 -4.63
N ASP A 32 -14.46 5.96 -3.36
CA ASP A 32 -14.77 6.94 -2.32
C ASP A 32 -13.77 8.10 -2.26
N GLU A 33 -12.44 7.87 -2.37
CA GLU A 33 -11.46 8.97 -2.25
C GLU A 33 -10.14 8.69 -3.01
N PRO A 34 -9.88 9.32 -4.17
CA PRO A 34 -8.60 9.21 -4.86
C PRO A 34 -7.45 9.75 -4.01
N GLY A 35 -6.30 9.07 -4.06
CA GLY A 35 -5.08 9.48 -3.34
C GLY A 35 -4.97 8.97 -1.90
N THR A 36 -5.68 7.90 -1.54
CA THR A 36 -5.59 7.24 -0.23
C THR A 36 -4.84 5.91 -0.33
N PHE A 37 -3.83 5.74 0.53
CA PHE A 37 -3.12 4.48 0.71
C PHE A 37 -3.68 3.75 1.93
N TYR A 38 -4.15 2.52 1.77
CA TYR A 38 -4.73 1.76 2.88
C TYR A 38 -3.73 0.78 3.47
N LEU A 39 -3.70 0.72 4.80
CA LEU A 39 -2.82 -0.17 5.55
C LEU A 39 -3.65 -1.00 6.53
N THR A 40 -3.41 -2.29 6.60
CA THR A 40 -4.00 -3.19 7.60
C THR A 40 -2.97 -3.55 8.68
N ASP A 41 -3.38 -4.24 9.76
CA ASP A 41 -2.46 -4.74 10.79
C ASP A 41 -1.31 -5.59 10.19
N PHE A 42 -1.61 -6.49 9.25
CA PHE A 42 -0.58 -7.29 8.57
C PHE A 42 0.38 -6.44 7.74
N LEU A 43 -0.14 -5.54 6.91
CA LEU A 43 0.66 -4.63 6.08
C LEU A 43 1.53 -3.71 6.95
N ALA A 44 1.00 -3.20 8.06
CA ALA A 44 1.73 -2.36 9.00
C ALA A 44 2.93 -3.10 9.60
N ARG A 45 2.72 -4.34 10.03
CA ARG A 45 3.78 -5.19 10.61
C ARG A 45 4.87 -5.57 9.62
N HIS A 46 4.54 -5.63 8.33
CA HIS A 46 5.46 -6.08 7.30
C HIS A 46 5.81 -5.00 6.26
N PHE A 47 5.51 -3.74 6.57
CA PHE A 47 5.65 -2.61 5.65
C PHE A 47 7.05 -2.52 5.04
N ASP A 48 8.09 -2.67 5.86
CA ASP A 48 9.49 -2.65 5.42
C ASP A 48 9.78 -3.66 4.33
N ARG A 49 9.30 -4.89 4.49
CA ARG A 49 9.56 -5.97 3.55
C ARG A 49 8.66 -5.83 2.32
N LEU A 50 7.37 -5.61 2.55
CA LEU A 50 6.34 -5.75 1.52
C LEU A 50 6.15 -4.49 0.69
N VAL A 51 6.34 -3.32 1.27
CA VAL A 51 6.22 -2.06 0.54
C VAL A 51 7.61 -1.52 0.25
N TYR A 52 8.41 -1.27 1.29
CA TYR A 52 9.64 -0.50 1.11
C TYR A 52 10.71 -1.25 0.30
N LYS A 53 11.03 -2.50 0.67
CA LYS A 53 12.05 -3.31 0.00
C LYS A 53 11.58 -3.88 -1.34
N MET A 54 10.33 -4.36 -1.43
CA MET A 54 9.81 -4.89 -2.69
C MET A 54 9.68 -3.82 -3.77
N LEU A 55 9.33 -2.59 -3.42
CA LEU A 55 9.35 -1.46 -4.37
C LEU A 55 10.76 -0.88 -4.58
N GLY A 56 11.77 -1.42 -3.90
CA GLY A 56 13.17 -0.98 -4.01
C GLY A 56 13.42 0.43 -3.48
N LEU A 57 12.54 0.97 -2.62
CA LEU A 57 12.67 2.32 -2.04
C LEU A 57 13.87 2.45 -1.12
N ASP A 58 14.37 1.34 -0.59
CA ASP A 58 15.61 1.28 0.19
C ASP A 58 16.86 1.54 -0.65
N ARG A 59 16.84 1.15 -1.93
CA ARG A 59 17.94 1.30 -2.87
C ARG A 59 17.78 2.49 -3.82
N HIS A 60 16.53 2.86 -4.11
CA HIS A 60 16.15 3.90 -5.06
C HIS A 60 15.07 4.81 -4.45
N PRO A 61 15.45 5.71 -3.53
CA PRO A 61 14.49 6.61 -2.85
C PRO A 61 13.81 7.59 -3.81
N ASP A 62 14.42 7.85 -4.96
CA ASP A 62 13.89 8.63 -6.09
C ASP A 62 12.62 8.03 -6.71
N LEU A 63 12.31 6.75 -6.46
CA LEU A 63 11.05 6.12 -6.87
C LEU A 63 9.88 6.49 -5.96
N LEU A 64 10.14 7.05 -4.76
CA LEU A 64 9.08 7.34 -3.81
C LEU A 64 8.06 8.36 -4.36
N PRO A 65 8.46 9.50 -4.96
CA PRO A 65 7.50 10.40 -5.60
C PRO A 65 6.79 9.78 -6.81
N LEU A 66 7.43 8.81 -7.50
CA LEU A 66 6.82 8.13 -8.64
C LEU A 66 5.69 7.21 -8.20
N TYR A 67 5.87 6.47 -7.10
CA TYR A 67 4.86 5.55 -6.57
C TYR A 67 3.82 6.26 -5.71
N PHE A 68 4.25 7.18 -4.86
CA PHE A 68 3.41 7.78 -3.81
C PHE A 68 3.05 9.25 -4.07
N GLY A 69 3.52 9.87 -5.16
CA GLY A 69 3.29 11.31 -5.42
C GLY A 69 1.84 11.70 -5.68
N ASN A 70 0.98 10.74 -6.03
CA ASN A 70 -0.48 10.97 -6.18
C ASN A 70 -1.26 10.62 -4.90
N TYR A 71 -0.59 10.15 -3.87
CA TYR A 71 -1.19 9.84 -2.57
C TYR A 71 -0.99 11.02 -1.63
N THR A 72 -2.02 11.34 -0.85
CA THR A 72 -1.98 12.46 0.11
C THR A 72 -2.12 12.00 1.55
N ARG A 73 -2.63 10.78 1.75
CA ARG A 73 -2.83 10.18 3.07
C ARG A 73 -2.67 8.67 3.07
N LEU A 74 -2.37 8.16 4.24
CA LEU A 74 -2.39 6.76 4.60
C LEU A 74 -3.47 6.55 5.66
N ILE A 75 -4.45 5.70 5.36
CA ILE A 75 -5.47 5.25 6.31
C ILE A 75 -5.09 3.86 6.82
N TYR A 76 -4.78 3.77 8.11
CA TYR A 76 -4.61 2.53 8.83
C TYR A 76 -5.97 2.01 9.31
N LEU A 77 -6.41 0.91 8.71
CA LEU A 77 -7.58 0.12 9.07
C LEU A 77 -7.22 -0.83 10.21
N ALA A 78 -7.35 -0.32 11.44
CA ALA A 78 -6.96 -1.04 12.64
C ALA A 78 -7.99 -2.11 13.01
N GLN A 79 -7.56 -3.38 12.97
CA GLN A 79 -8.34 -4.53 13.45
C GLN A 79 -8.23 -4.70 14.97
N THR A 80 -7.11 -4.23 15.54
CA THR A 80 -6.83 -4.28 16.97
C THR A 80 -6.53 -2.89 17.55
N ASP A 81 -6.68 -2.73 18.86
CA ASP A 81 -6.26 -1.52 19.59
C ASP A 81 -4.78 -1.53 19.98
N SER A 82 -3.95 -2.27 19.23
CA SER A 82 -2.51 -2.31 19.47
C SER A 82 -1.87 -0.95 19.17
N ALA A 83 -1.37 -0.30 20.23
CA ALA A 83 -0.56 0.91 20.12
C ALA A 83 0.73 0.67 19.31
N GLU A 84 1.32 -0.52 19.46
CA GLU A 84 2.53 -0.91 18.72
C GLU A 84 2.30 -0.90 17.20
N ILE A 85 1.23 -1.55 16.73
CA ILE A 85 0.91 -1.58 15.29
C ILE A 85 0.53 -0.19 14.79
N THR A 86 -0.16 0.59 15.62
CA THR A 86 -0.51 1.97 15.29
C THR A 86 0.73 2.82 15.03
N GLU A 87 1.77 2.68 15.85
CA GLU A 87 3.04 3.39 15.64
C GLU A 87 3.83 2.86 14.43
N MET A 88 3.77 1.55 14.14
CA MET A 88 4.31 1.01 12.89
C MET A 88 3.63 1.63 11.67
N ALA A 89 2.30 1.75 11.69
CA ALA A 89 1.52 2.36 10.63
C ALA A 89 1.79 3.87 10.48
N ARG A 90 1.97 4.58 11.60
CA ARG A 90 2.37 5.99 11.60
C ARG A 90 3.75 6.18 10.98
N SER A 91 4.73 5.36 11.39
CA SER A 91 6.09 5.38 10.83
C SER A 91 6.09 5.08 9.32
N ALA A 92 5.23 4.18 8.86
CA ALA A 92 5.04 3.95 7.43
C ALA A 92 4.54 5.20 6.71
N ALA A 93 3.53 5.90 7.26
CA ALA A 93 3.02 7.14 6.67
C ALA A 93 4.08 8.24 6.62
N ASP A 94 4.84 8.43 7.70
CA ASP A 94 5.92 9.42 7.78
C ASP A 94 6.99 9.16 6.71
N ARG A 95 7.36 7.90 6.51
CA ARG A 95 8.35 7.51 5.48
C ARG A 95 7.86 7.72 4.07
N LEU A 96 6.56 7.59 3.84
CA LEU A 96 5.94 7.87 2.54
C LEU A 96 5.61 9.36 2.35
N GLY A 97 5.77 10.19 3.38
CA GLY A 97 5.37 11.60 3.35
C GLY A 97 3.85 11.80 3.28
N LEU A 98 3.08 10.84 3.79
CA LEU A 98 1.62 10.84 3.73
C LEU A 98 1.03 11.25 5.08
N ARG A 99 -0.12 11.94 5.06
CA ARG A 99 -0.88 12.20 6.29
C ARG A 99 -1.38 10.90 6.90
N PHE A 100 -1.12 10.67 8.18
CA PHE A 100 -1.56 9.47 8.88
C PHE A 100 -2.98 9.64 9.44
N GLU A 101 -3.85 8.68 9.14
CA GLU A 101 -5.18 8.54 9.72
C GLU A 101 -5.38 7.11 10.21
N ARG A 102 -6.01 6.94 11.37
CA ARG A 102 -6.36 5.63 11.91
C ARG A 102 -7.88 5.49 11.97
N VAL A 103 -8.38 4.43 11.37
CA VAL A 103 -9.79 4.03 11.42
C VAL A 103 -9.86 2.67 12.10
N PHE A 104 -10.49 2.61 13.27
CA PHE A 104 -10.73 1.33 13.93
C PHE A 104 -11.89 0.61 13.23
N THR A 105 -11.58 -0.49 12.56
CA THR A 105 -12.56 -1.32 11.84
C THR A 105 -13.05 -2.50 12.68
N GLY A 106 -12.36 -2.81 13.78
CA GLY A 106 -12.67 -3.94 14.65
C GLY A 106 -12.60 -5.29 13.93
N THR A 107 -13.32 -6.30 14.44
CA THR A 107 -13.39 -7.66 13.88
C THR A 107 -14.39 -7.81 12.73
N GLY A 108 -14.65 -6.75 11.96
CA GLY A 108 -15.47 -6.88 10.75
C GLY A 108 -14.80 -7.84 9.77
N GLU A 109 -15.53 -8.78 9.17
CA GLU A 109 -14.95 -9.91 8.40
C GLU A 109 -14.08 -9.49 7.20
N MET A 110 -14.26 -8.26 6.71
CA MET A 110 -13.61 -7.77 5.49
C MET A 110 -12.10 -7.55 5.63
N VAL A 111 -11.62 -6.96 6.74
CA VAL A 111 -10.19 -6.65 6.91
C VAL A 111 -9.36 -7.93 7.23
N PRO A 112 -9.84 -8.85 8.09
CA PRO A 112 -9.22 -10.16 8.28
C PRO A 112 -9.18 -10.99 6.98
N ALA A 113 -10.23 -10.93 6.16
CA ALA A 113 -10.24 -11.60 4.85
C ALA A 113 -9.19 -11.03 3.89
N LEU A 114 -9.00 -9.70 3.90
CA LEU A 114 -7.94 -9.04 3.14
C LEU A 114 -6.55 -9.50 3.61
N ASP A 115 -6.30 -9.52 4.92
CA ASP A 115 -5.03 -10.00 5.47
C ASP A 115 -4.74 -11.46 5.08
N ALA A 116 -5.74 -12.34 5.18
CA ALA A 116 -5.60 -13.74 4.80
C ALA A 116 -5.32 -13.91 3.30
N ALA A 117 -5.99 -13.13 2.45
CA ALA A 117 -5.77 -13.12 1.01
C ALA A 117 -4.34 -12.67 0.66
N MET A 118 -3.85 -11.59 1.30
CA MET A 118 -2.50 -11.08 1.10
C MET A 118 -1.43 -12.08 1.56
N GLN A 119 -1.61 -12.68 2.73
CA GLN A 119 -0.70 -13.70 3.26
C GLN A 119 -0.59 -14.90 2.33
N LYS A 120 -1.72 -15.40 1.82
CA LYS A 120 -1.75 -16.52 0.90
C LYS A 120 -1.05 -16.20 -0.42
N ALA A 121 -1.27 -15.01 -0.98
CA ALA A 121 -0.63 -14.57 -2.21
C ALA A 121 0.90 -14.47 -2.06
N LEU A 122 1.38 -13.99 -0.91
CA LEU A 122 2.81 -13.78 -0.64
C LEU A 122 3.57 -15.07 -0.29
N TRP A 123 2.88 -16.12 0.18
CA TRP A 123 3.50 -17.41 0.55
C TRP A 123 3.48 -18.45 -0.59
N HIS A 124 2.84 -18.16 -1.71
CA HIS A 124 2.75 -19.06 -2.87
C HIS A 124 3.50 -18.57 -4.11
N SER A 125 4.37 -17.56 -3.96
CA SER A 125 5.32 -17.10 -4.98
C SER A 125 6.76 -17.35 -4.55
#